data_AF-A0A2D0SMD7-F1
#
_entry.id   AF-A0A2D0SMD7-F1
#
_cell.length_a   1.000
_cell.length_b   1.000
_cell.length_c   1.000
_cell.angle_alpha   90.00
_cell.angle_beta   90.00
_cell.angle_gamma   90.00
#
_symmetry.space_group_name_H-M   'P 1'
#
loop_
_entity.id
_entity.type
_entity.pdbx_description
1 polymer ?
#
loop_
_entity_poly.entity_id
_entity_poly.type
_entity_poly.pdbx_seq_one_letter_code
_entity_poly.pdbx_strand_id
1 'polypeptide(L)'
;MVRRTFSKRSDMLTLLPKLLRHIKPQSLQLIRTSCSQRTLPILTLFTKDPCPLCDEAKEMLEPYKHRFILQEVDITLPENSVWYDRYKYNIPVFHLNGQFLMMHRVNTAVLEKRLAKSEKEPV
;
A
#
# COMPACT_ATOMS: atom_id res chain seq x y z
N MET A 1 -38.89 7.03 -48.29
CA MET A 1 -39.62 6.91 -47.01
C MET A 1 -39.53 8.27 -46.30
N VAL A 2 -40.66 8.99 -46.26
CA VAL A 2 -41.10 10.05 -45.29
C VAL A 2 -40.00 10.98 -44.70
N ARG A 3 -39.77 12.21 -45.19
CA ARG A 3 -40.48 13.50 -45.00
C ARG A 3 -40.78 13.95 -43.54
N ARG A 4 -40.31 15.18 -43.24
CA ARG A 4 -40.81 16.26 -42.32
C ARG A 4 -39.83 16.58 -41.18
N THR A 5 -39.14 17.73 -41.13
CA THR A 5 -39.53 19.16 -40.97
C THR A 5 -40.30 19.48 -39.68
N PHE A 6 -39.72 20.34 -38.83
CA PHE A 6 -40.28 21.49 -38.05
C PHE A 6 -39.38 21.74 -36.82
N SER A 7 -38.66 22.84 -36.62
CA SER A 7 -39.00 24.28 -36.49
C SER A 7 -39.93 24.61 -35.32
N LYS A 8 -39.44 25.45 -34.39
CA LYS A 8 -40.08 26.56 -33.62
C LYS A 8 -39.56 26.58 -32.18
N ARG A 9 -38.85 27.63 -31.74
CA ARG A 9 -39.21 29.03 -31.44
C ARG A 9 -39.36 29.23 -29.92
N SER A 10 -39.01 30.45 -29.56
CA SER A 10 -38.96 31.14 -28.29
C SER A 10 -40.27 31.21 -27.49
N ASP A 11 -40.08 31.73 -26.28
CA ASP A 11 -40.98 32.55 -25.45
C ASP A 11 -41.49 31.86 -24.16
N MET A 12 -40.99 32.25 -22.98
CA MET A 12 -41.29 33.45 -22.17
C MET A 12 -42.61 33.28 -21.39
N LEU A 13 -42.53 33.48 -20.06
CA LEU A 13 -43.57 33.86 -19.08
C LEU A 13 -43.70 32.99 -17.82
N THR A 14 -43.28 33.59 -16.69
CA THR A 14 -44.05 33.80 -15.42
C THR A 14 -44.43 32.58 -14.56
N LEU A 15 -44.56 32.62 -13.22
CA LEU A 15 -44.33 33.56 -12.12
C LEU A 15 -44.61 32.72 -10.83
N LEU A 16 -43.92 33.06 -9.71
CA LEU A 16 -44.29 32.81 -8.28
C LEU A 16 -44.19 31.38 -7.68
N PRO A 17 -44.02 31.21 -6.35
CA PRO A 17 -43.48 32.10 -5.31
C PRO A 17 -42.36 31.48 -4.44
N LYS A 18 -41.66 32.36 -3.73
CA LYS A 18 -40.63 32.07 -2.71
C LYS A 18 -41.26 31.47 -1.44
N LEU A 19 -41.13 30.17 -1.21
CA LEU A 19 -41.22 29.49 0.11
C LEU A 19 -40.70 28.06 -0.14
N LEU A 20 -39.52 27.66 0.31
CA LEU A 20 -39.19 27.47 1.71
C LEU A 20 -37.72 27.80 1.97
N ARG A 21 -37.53 28.56 3.02
CA ARG A 21 -36.26 28.87 3.64
C ARG A 21 -35.88 27.68 4.52
N HIS A 22 -34.58 27.47 4.66
CA HIS A 22 -33.92 26.67 5.71
C HIS A 22 -33.81 25.17 5.48
N ILE A 23 -32.84 24.79 4.65
CA ILE A 23 -31.90 23.76 5.07
C ILE A 23 -30.52 24.41 4.96
N LYS A 24 -29.93 24.78 6.11
CA LYS A 24 -28.52 25.18 6.16
C LYS A 24 -27.73 23.95 5.68
N PRO A 25 -26.90 24.04 4.63
CA PRO A 25 -25.86 23.05 4.47
C PRO A 25 -25.00 23.20 5.72
N GLN A 26 -25.09 22.22 6.62
CA GLN A 26 -24.10 22.11 7.67
C GLN A 26 -22.79 21.95 6.92
N SER A 27 -22.00 23.01 6.92
CA SER A 27 -20.62 22.97 6.50
C SER A 27 -19.99 21.83 7.28
N LEU A 28 -19.88 20.67 6.63
CA LEU A 28 -19.03 19.58 7.09
C LEU A 28 -17.62 20.15 7.00
N GLN A 29 -17.23 20.88 8.05
CA GLN A 29 -15.84 21.20 8.31
C GLN A 29 -15.18 19.84 8.45
N LEU A 30 -14.57 19.40 7.36
CA LEU A 30 -13.74 18.21 7.34
C LEU A 30 -12.61 18.49 8.32
N ILE A 31 -12.78 18.01 9.55
CA ILE A 31 -11.72 18.08 10.56
C ILE A 31 -10.60 17.23 9.98
N ARG A 32 -9.61 17.89 9.39
CA ARG A 32 -8.37 17.27 8.94
C ARG A 32 -7.56 16.97 10.20
N THR A 33 -7.97 15.96 10.94
CA THR A 33 -7.16 15.35 11.98
C THR A 33 -5.93 14.78 11.28
N SER A 34 -4.83 15.53 11.29
CA SER A 34 -3.51 15.06 10.91
C SER A 34 -3.04 14.06 11.97
N CYS A 35 -3.61 12.86 11.94
CA CYS A 35 -3.05 11.73 12.66
C CYS A 35 -1.74 11.38 11.95
N SER A 36 -0.61 11.69 12.60
CA SER A 36 0.70 11.18 12.19
C SER A 36 0.72 9.67 12.44
N GLN A 37 0.05 8.90 11.57
CA GLN A 37 0.11 7.45 11.64
C GLN A 37 1.52 7.02 11.27
N ARG A 38 2.25 6.46 12.23
CA ARG A 38 3.52 5.79 11.96
C ARG A 38 3.18 4.48 11.25
N THR A 39 3.47 4.41 9.96
CA THR A 39 3.31 3.17 9.19
C THR A 39 4.43 2.21 9.55
N LEU A 40 4.09 0.94 9.81
CA LEU A 40 5.09 -0.11 9.99
C LEU A 40 5.89 -0.30 8.69
N PRO A 41 7.22 -0.49 8.76
CA PRO A 41 8.02 -0.78 7.59
C PRO A 41 7.63 -2.14 6.98
N ILE A 42 7.80 -2.28 5.68
CA ILE A 42 7.54 -3.54 4.96
C ILE A 42 8.86 -4.30 4.87
N LEU A 43 8.88 -5.51 5.43
CA LEU A 43 9.98 -6.45 5.28
C LEU A 43 9.59 -7.48 4.22
N THR A 44 10.20 -7.39 3.03
CA THR A 44 9.96 -8.32 1.94
C THR A 44 10.97 -9.47 2.01
N LEU A 45 10.48 -10.70 2.16
CA LEU A 45 11.24 -11.95 2.12
C LEU A 45 11.09 -12.59 0.73
N PHE A 46 12.19 -12.71 0.00
CA PHE A 46 12.26 -13.51 -1.22
C PHE A 46 12.55 -14.96 -0.86
N THR A 47 11.65 -15.86 -1.24
CA THR A 47 11.62 -17.28 -0.84
C THR A 47 11.27 -18.19 -2.03
N LYS A 48 11.37 -19.50 -1.83
CA LYS A 48 10.83 -20.55 -2.74
C LYS A 48 10.39 -21.77 -1.93
N ASP A 49 9.63 -22.66 -2.54
CA ASP A 49 9.34 -23.99 -1.96
C ASP A 49 10.02 -25.11 -2.79
N PRO A 50 10.72 -26.07 -2.16
CA PRO A 50 11.12 -26.13 -0.75
C PRO A 50 12.33 -25.24 -0.43
N CYS A 51 12.37 -24.63 0.76
CA CYS A 51 13.50 -23.82 1.25
C CYS A 51 13.67 -23.88 2.78
N PRO A 52 14.46 -24.84 3.31
CA PRO A 52 14.68 -24.97 4.75
C PRO A 52 15.29 -23.71 5.40
N LEU A 53 16.17 -23.00 4.70
CA LEU A 53 16.76 -21.74 5.18
C LEU A 53 15.72 -20.63 5.30
N CYS A 54 14.70 -20.65 4.46
CA CYS A 54 13.62 -19.67 4.49
C CYS A 54 12.69 -19.94 5.69
N ASP A 55 12.46 -21.21 6.02
CA ASP A 55 11.66 -21.61 7.19
C ASP A 55 12.36 -21.21 8.50
N GLU A 56 13.65 -21.53 8.64
CA GLU A 56 14.48 -21.09 9.79
C GLU A 56 14.45 -19.55 9.93
N ALA A 57 14.55 -18.85 8.81
CA ALA A 57 14.52 -17.39 8.83
C ALA A 57 13.15 -16.82 9.27
N LYS A 58 12.03 -17.47 8.94
CA LYS A 58 10.70 -17.06 9.41
C LYS A 58 10.57 -17.23 10.93
N GLU A 59 11.08 -18.34 11.47
CA GLU A 59 11.11 -18.58 12.92
C GLU A 59 11.91 -17.51 13.66
N MET A 60 13.09 -17.14 13.14
CA MET A 60 13.91 -16.07 13.71
C MET A 60 13.23 -14.69 13.68
N LEU A 61 12.29 -14.47 12.76
CA LEU A 61 11.55 -13.21 12.61
C LEU A 61 10.30 -13.14 13.50
N GLU A 62 9.81 -14.25 14.04
CA GLU A 62 8.62 -14.30 14.91
C GLU A 62 8.63 -13.24 16.04
N PRO A 63 9.73 -13.05 16.80
CA PRO A 63 9.75 -12.07 17.90
C PRO A 63 9.55 -10.62 17.42
N TYR A 64 9.86 -10.34 16.16
CA TYR A 64 9.87 -8.99 15.58
C TYR A 64 8.63 -8.67 14.73
N LYS A 65 7.72 -9.64 14.50
CA LYS A 65 6.54 -9.47 13.64
C LYS A 65 5.66 -8.27 13.97
N HIS A 66 5.65 -7.81 15.22
CA HIS A 66 4.88 -6.64 15.64
C HIS A 66 5.50 -5.30 15.18
N ARG A 67 6.74 -5.30 14.68
CA ARG A 67 7.51 -4.10 14.29
C ARG A 67 7.57 -3.87 12.78
N PHE A 68 7.07 -4.79 11.97
CA PHE A 68 7.04 -4.68 10.51
C PHE A 68 5.89 -5.49 9.92
N ILE A 69 5.60 -5.25 8.66
CA ILE A 69 4.69 -6.08 7.86
C ILE A 69 5.56 -7.03 7.04
N LEU A 70 5.42 -8.34 7.26
CA LEU A 70 6.13 -9.35 6.46
C LEU A 70 5.40 -9.55 5.13
N GLN A 71 6.11 -9.36 4.03
CA GLN A 71 5.62 -9.69 2.69
C GLN A 71 6.49 -10.82 2.13
N GLU A 72 5.87 -11.89 1.65
CA GLU A 72 6.59 -12.98 1.01
C GLU A 72 6.48 -12.87 -0.51
N VAL A 73 7.59 -13.08 -1.20
CA VAL A 73 7.67 -13.12 -2.65
C VAL A 73 8.27 -14.47 -3.04
N ASP A 74 7.44 -15.33 -3.60
CA ASP A 74 7.90 -16.57 -4.21
C ASP A 74 8.59 -16.27 -5.54
N ILE A 75 9.91 -16.46 -5.58
CA ILE A 75 10.72 -16.16 -6.76
C ILE A 75 10.51 -17.17 -7.88
N THR A 76 9.84 -18.31 -7.64
CA THR A 76 9.61 -19.34 -8.67
C THR A 76 8.44 -19.02 -9.59
N LEU A 77 7.58 -18.08 -9.19
CA LEU A 77 6.47 -17.62 -10.00
C LEU A 77 6.95 -16.85 -11.24
N PRO A 78 6.32 -17.04 -12.41
CA PRO A 78 6.77 -16.41 -13.66
C PRO A 78 6.73 -14.88 -13.60
N GLU A 79 5.80 -14.29 -12.82
CA GLU A 79 5.71 -12.84 -12.59
C GLU A 79 6.93 -12.29 -11.86
N ASN A 80 7.66 -13.15 -11.13
CA ASN A 80 8.84 -12.81 -10.33
C ASN A 80 10.16 -13.28 -10.96
N SER A 81 10.17 -13.61 -12.26
CA SER A 81 11.37 -14.08 -12.99
C SER A 81 12.60 -13.19 -12.80
N VAL A 82 12.43 -11.87 -12.72
CA VAL A 82 13.51 -10.91 -12.43
C VAL A 82 14.18 -11.19 -11.08
N TRP A 83 13.40 -11.57 -10.07
CA TRP A 83 13.90 -11.94 -8.75
C TRP A 83 14.54 -13.32 -8.75
N TYR A 84 13.99 -14.26 -9.52
CA TYR A 84 14.61 -15.57 -9.73
C TYR A 84 16.03 -15.44 -10.24
N ASP A 85 16.23 -14.71 -11.34
CA ASP A 85 17.54 -14.54 -11.95
C ASP A 85 18.55 -13.87 -11.02
N ARG A 86 18.07 -12.95 -10.19
CA ARG A 86 18.90 -12.22 -9.23
C ARG A 86 19.25 -13.05 -7.98
N TYR A 87 18.30 -13.82 -7.46
CA TYR A 87 18.38 -14.37 -6.10
C TYR A 87 18.29 -15.90 -6.00
N LYS A 88 18.14 -16.66 -7.09
CA LYS A 88 18.01 -18.13 -7.07
C LYS A 88 19.05 -18.89 -6.23
N TYR A 89 20.26 -18.34 -6.08
CA TYR A 89 21.34 -18.91 -5.27
C TYR A 89 21.58 -18.22 -3.93
N ASN A 90 20.82 -17.16 -3.62
CA ASN A 90 21.05 -16.28 -2.47
C ASN A 90 19.86 -16.15 -1.53
N ILE A 91 18.77 -16.88 -1.76
CA ILE A 91 17.62 -16.90 -0.84
C ILE A 91 17.96 -17.59 0.49
N PRO A 92 17.35 -17.16 1.61
CA PRO A 92 16.39 -16.06 1.73
C PRO A 92 17.06 -14.68 1.56
N VAL A 93 16.39 -13.76 0.87
CA VAL A 93 16.81 -12.35 0.74
C VAL A 93 15.77 -11.44 1.38
N PHE A 94 16.21 -10.41 2.09
CA PHE A 94 15.35 -9.48 2.79
C PHE A 94 15.53 -8.06 2.28
N HIS A 95 14.42 -7.41 1.92
CA HIS A 95 14.37 -5.97 1.69
C HIS A 95 13.54 -5.30 2.78
N LEU A 96 13.98 -4.16 3.29
CA LEU A 96 13.20 -3.31 4.19
C LEU A 96 12.80 -2.04 3.44
N ASN A 97 11.50 -1.78 3.31
CA ASN A 97 10.95 -0.68 2.51
C ASN A 97 11.52 -0.64 1.07
N GLY A 98 11.64 -1.82 0.45
CA GLY A 98 12.19 -1.97 -0.91
C GLY A 98 13.71 -1.80 -1.04
N GLN A 99 14.44 -1.59 0.06
CA GLN A 99 15.90 -1.54 0.07
C GLN A 99 16.49 -2.84 0.57
N PHE A 100 17.55 -3.33 -0.08
CA PHE A 100 18.28 -4.51 0.39
C PHE A 100 18.74 -4.36 1.85
N LEU A 101 18.39 -5.35 2.68
CA LEU A 101 18.74 -5.39 4.10
C LEU A 101 19.82 -6.44 4.36
N MET A 102 19.56 -7.70 4.01
CA MET A 102 20.42 -8.86 4.28
C MET A 102 20.00 -10.07 3.42
N MET A 103 20.86 -11.11 3.37
CA MET A 103 20.58 -12.37 2.67
C MET A 103 21.20 -13.57 3.39
N HIS A 104 20.82 -14.78 2.97
CA HIS A 104 21.24 -16.11 3.47
C HIS A 104 20.81 -16.42 4.91
N ARG A 105 21.00 -15.49 5.86
CA ARG A 105 20.64 -15.66 7.28
C ARG A 105 20.10 -14.36 7.87
N VAL A 106 19.22 -14.49 8.87
CA VAL A 106 18.71 -13.35 9.63
C VAL A 106 19.80 -12.84 10.57
N ASN A 107 20.21 -11.59 10.37
CA ASN A 107 21.09 -10.89 11.30
C ASN A 107 20.23 -9.96 12.17
N THR A 108 19.94 -10.39 13.39
CA THR A 108 19.08 -9.66 14.34
C THR A 108 19.63 -8.28 14.68
N ALA A 109 20.95 -8.14 14.86
CA ALA A 109 21.57 -6.85 15.14
C ALA A 109 21.38 -5.83 13.99
N VAL A 110 21.50 -6.28 12.74
CA VAL A 110 21.25 -5.43 11.56
C VAL A 110 19.76 -5.07 11.45
N LEU A 111 18.88 -6.05 11.66
CA LEU A 111 17.44 -5.86 11.64
C LEU A 111 17.00 -4.83 12.68
N GLU A 112 17.40 -5.01 13.94
CA GLU A 112 17.06 -4.11 15.05
C GLU A 112 17.53 -2.68 14.80
N LYS A 113 18.78 -2.52 14.33
CA LYS A 113 19.34 -1.21 14.00
C LYS A 113 18.53 -0.51 12.92
N ARG A 114 18.06 -1.25 11.90
CA ARG A 114 17.28 -0.69 10.79
C ARG A 114 15.83 -0.41 11.15
N LEU A 115 15.20 -1.26 11.96
CA LEU A 115 13.86 -1.00 12.51
C LEU A 115 13.86 0.23 13.42
N ALA A 116 14.83 0.33 14.35
CA ALA A 116 14.95 1.48 15.25
C ALA A 116 15.21 2.81 14.52
N LYS A 117 15.87 2.75 13.35
CA LYS A 117 16.03 3.93 12.48
C LYS A 117 14.68 4.34 11.86
N SER A 118 13.94 3.38 11.34
CA SER A 118 12.65 3.60 10.65
C SER A 118 11.57 4.16 11.59
N GLU A 119 11.65 3.86 12.89
CA GLU A 119 10.72 4.41 13.90
C GLU A 119 10.95 5.88 14.25
N LYS A 120 12.16 6.41 13.95
CA LYS A 120 12.60 7.77 14.32
C LYS A 120 12.50 8.77 13.18
N GLU A 121 12.49 8.32 11.92
CA GLU A 121 12.33 9.19 10.76
C GLU A 121 10.83 9.51 10.59
N PRO A 122 10.38 10.75 10.85
CA PRO A 122 9.02 11.13 10.51
C PRO A 122 8.86 11.12 8.98
N VAL A 123 7.77 10.50 8.52
CA VAL A 123 7.35 10.51 7.10
C VAL A 123 7.07 11.93 6.65
#